data_AF-A0A9X3WXP8-F1
#
_entry.id   AF-A0A9X3WXP8-F1
#
_cell.length_a   1.000
_cell.length_b   1.000
_cell.length_c   1.000
_cell.angle_alpha   90.00
_cell.angle_beta   90.00
_cell.angle_gamma   90.00
#
_symmetry.space_group_name_H-M   'P 1'
#
loop_
_entity.id
_entity.type
_entity.pdbx_description
1 polymer ?
#
loop_
_entity_poly.entity_id
_entity_poly.type
_entity_poly.pdbx_seq_one_letter_code
_entity_poly.pdbx_strand_id
1 'polypeptide(L)'
;MSRARTLAALTFLLLLPAAKADPPGNEEEKPIDFEPIPIEEGTPKPPTPAEWQNATRVRITRKGPRAEHCRAWRARGWLKVHCDAQTTAASLVGGTNRGVALWMPEPKEGVPAPQAGQVMFPIKPGDRRIFELFSFGETYGGSMVSPGLILQEHWIEGEPAPILVLR
;
A
#
# COMPACT_ATOMS: atom_id res chain seq x y z
N MET A 1 -53.65 46.90 -36.17
CA MET A 1 -53.67 45.56 -36.82
C MET A 1 -52.27 45.22 -37.29
N SER A 2 -51.79 43.99 -37.01
CA SER A 2 -50.53 43.35 -37.45
C SER A 2 -49.21 43.94 -36.90
N ARG A 3 -48.20 43.18 -36.47
CA ARG A 3 -47.97 41.73 -36.31
C ARG A 3 -46.71 41.57 -35.44
N ALA A 4 -46.63 40.46 -34.72
CA ALA A 4 -45.53 39.99 -33.86
C ALA A 4 -44.13 40.00 -34.51
N ARG A 5 -43.08 39.98 -33.67
CA ARG A 5 -42.11 38.87 -33.64
C ARG A 5 -41.13 38.95 -32.46
N THR A 6 -41.32 37.99 -31.56
CA THR A 6 -40.43 37.49 -30.52
C THR A 6 -39.17 36.86 -31.15
N LEU A 7 -38.01 37.04 -30.53
CA LEU A 7 -36.87 36.12 -30.69
C LEU A 7 -36.12 36.04 -29.35
N ALA A 8 -36.42 34.97 -28.62
CA ALA A 8 -35.67 34.53 -27.46
C ALA A 8 -34.42 33.79 -27.95
N ALA A 9 -33.23 34.30 -27.59
CA ALA A 9 -31.99 33.56 -27.74
C ALA A 9 -31.76 32.78 -26.44
N LEU A 10 -32.11 31.49 -26.43
CA LEU A 10 -31.78 30.59 -25.32
C LEU A 10 -30.41 29.96 -25.59
N THR A 11 -29.50 30.27 -24.67
CA THR A 11 -28.12 29.80 -24.55
C THR A 11 -28.04 28.28 -24.56
N PHE A 12 -27.34 27.71 -25.55
CA PHE A 12 -27.04 26.29 -25.62
C PHE A 12 -25.88 25.99 -24.64
N LEU A 13 -26.20 25.58 -23.41
CA LEU A 13 -25.23 25.06 -22.45
C LEU A 13 -24.76 23.69 -22.97
N LEU A 14 -23.55 23.63 -23.53
CA LEU A 14 -22.87 22.38 -23.86
C LEU A 14 -22.59 21.62 -22.55
N LEU A 15 -23.39 20.59 -22.26
CA LEU A 15 -23.00 19.54 -21.32
C LEU A 15 -21.77 18.83 -21.89
N LEU A 16 -20.58 19.17 -21.40
CA LEU A 16 -19.46 18.25 -21.51
C LEU A 16 -19.78 17.02 -20.64
N PRO A 17 -19.80 15.80 -21.21
CA PRO A 17 -19.85 14.60 -20.40
C PRO A 17 -18.61 14.58 -19.50
N ALA A 18 -18.83 14.49 -18.20
CA ALA A 18 -17.77 14.22 -17.24
C ALA A 18 -17.03 12.95 -17.71
N ALA A 19 -15.75 13.08 -18.03
CA ALA A 19 -14.89 11.94 -18.28
C ALA A 19 -14.99 11.03 -17.04
N LYS A 20 -15.59 9.85 -17.22
CA LYS A 20 -15.46 8.78 -16.23
C LYS A 20 -13.97 8.53 -16.10
N ALA A 21 -13.40 8.87 -14.95
CA ALA A 21 -12.10 8.35 -14.58
C ALA A 21 -12.22 6.84 -14.67
N ASP A 22 -11.38 6.22 -15.51
CA ASP A 22 -11.30 4.77 -15.54
C ASP A 22 -11.04 4.28 -14.12
N PRO A 23 -11.75 3.22 -13.65
CA PRO A 23 -11.41 2.60 -12.37
C PRO A 23 -9.91 2.26 -12.44
N PRO A 24 -9.13 2.45 -11.35
CA PRO A 24 -7.69 2.22 -11.38
C PRO A 24 -7.44 0.81 -11.89
N GLY A 25 -7.08 0.75 -13.17
CA GLY A 25 -6.94 -0.47 -13.93
C GLY A 25 -5.80 -1.26 -13.33
N ASN A 26 -5.88 -2.56 -13.52
CA ASN A 26 -4.91 -3.58 -13.17
C ASN A 26 -3.48 -3.20 -13.65
N GLU A 27 -2.80 -2.30 -12.93
CA GLU A 27 -1.41 -1.96 -13.19
C GLU A 27 -0.59 -3.23 -12.98
N GLU A 28 0.00 -3.72 -14.07
CA GLU A 28 0.79 -4.93 -14.09
C GLU A 28 1.93 -4.83 -13.05
N GLU A 29 2.02 -5.82 -12.15
CA GLU A 29 3.02 -5.83 -11.09
C GLU A 29 4.41 -6.08 -11.67
N LYS A 30 5.35 -5.14 -11.47
CA LYS A 30 6.73 -5.32 -11.92
C LYS A 30 7.57 -6.12 -10.91
N PRO A 31 8.68 -6.76 -11.32
CA PRO A 31 9.71 -7.22 -10.39
C PRO A 31 10.21 -6.07 -9.51
N ILE A 32 10.73 -6.34 -8.31
CA ILE A 32 11.23 -5.27 -7.41
C ILE A 32 12.45 -4.55 -8.00
N ASP A 33 13.24 -5.25 -8.80
CA ASP A 33 14.42 -4.82 -9.54
C ASP A 33 14.12 -4.37 -10.99
N PHE A 34 12.89 -3.96 -11.30
CA PHE A 34 12.52 -3.47 -12.65
C PHE A 34 13.42 -2.34 -13.17
N GLU A 35 14.06 -1.62 -12.25
CA GLU A 35 15.16 -0.70 -12.46
C GLU A 35 16.13 -0.86 -11.26
N PRO A 36 17.42 -0.48 -11.39
CA PRO A 36 18.36 -0.54 -10.26
C PRO A 36 17.82 0.19 -9.03
N ILE A 37 17.96 -0.42 -7.85
CA ILE A 37 17.49 0.17 -6.59
C ILE A 37 18.55 1.16 -6.11
N PRO A 38 18.23 2.46 -5.99
CA PRO A 38 19.19 3.44 -5.48
C PRO A 38 19.46 3.18 -4.00
N ILE A 39 20.73 3.03 -3.64
CA ILE A 39 21.18 2.85 -2.26
C ILE A 39 21.61 4.22 -1.72
N GLU A 40 20.83 4.76 -0.78
CA GLU A 40 21.16 6.01 -0.09
C GLU A 40 22.14 5.73 1.05
N GLU A 41 23.24 6.48 1.11
CA GLU A 41 24.14 6.46 2.25
C GLU A 41 23.49 7.09 3.49
N GLY A 42 23.81 6.58 4.67
CA GLY A 42 23.30 7.10 5.95
C GLY A 42 21.86 6.66 6.26
N THR A 43 21.03 7.59 6.75
CA THR A 43 19.62 7.34 7.07
C THR A 43 18.76 7.76 5.87
N PRO A 44 18.14 6.83 5.14
CA PRO A 44 17.34 7.16 3.96
C PRO A 44 16.18 8.09 4.33
N LYS A 45 15.86 9.04 3.43
CA LYS A 45 14.70 9.92 3.64
C LYS A 45 13.43 9.21 3.19
N PRO A 46 12.36 9.15 4.01
CA PRO A 46 11.09 8.57 3.61
C PRO A 46 10.54 9.24 2.34
N PRO A 47 9.94 8.49 1.39
CA PRO A 47 9.28 9.09 0.26
C PRO A 47 8.07 9.91 0.69
N THR A 48 7.87 11.01 -0.03
CA THR A 48 6.74 11.92 0.13
C THR A 48 5.42 11.27 -0.28
N PRO A 49 4.26 11.83 0.11
CA PRO A 49 2.97 11.35 -0.35
C PRO A 49 2.84 11.32 -1.88
N ALA A 50 3.39 12.32 -2.58
CA ALA A 50 3.37 12.39 -4.03
C ALA A 50 4.23 11.29 -4.68
N GLU A 51 5.39 10.97 -4.10
CA GLU A 51 6.19 9.81 -4.54
C GLU A 51 5.44 8.50 -4.33
N TRP A 52 4.71 8.35 -3.21
CA TRP A 52 3.92 7.13 -2.96
C TRP A 52 2.69 6.98 -3.85
N GLN A 53 2.11 8.09 -4.30
CA GLN A 53 1.01 8.08 -5.26
C GLN A 53 1.46 7.61 -6.65
N ASN A 54 2.70 7.95 -7.03
CA ASN A 54 3.30 7.57 -8.31
C ASN A 54 4.21 6.33 -8.21
N ALA A 55 4.24 5.67 -7.06
CA ALA A 55 5.12 4.52 -6.83
C ALA A 55 4.70 3.34 -7.70
N THR A 56 5.67 2.64 -8.27
CA THR A 56 5.39 1.48 -9.12
C THR A 56 4.93 0.31 -8.27
N ARG A 57 3.83 -0.33 -8.66
CA ARG A 57 3.37 -1.58 -8.05
C ARG A 57 4.36 -2.70 -8.36
N VAL A 58 4.82 -3.39 -7.32
CA VAL A 58 5.79 -4.47 -7.44
C VAL A 58 5.23 -5.79 -6.91
N ARG A 59 5.69 -6.88 -7.50
CA ARG A 59 5.28 -8.23 -7.15
C ARG A 59 5.93 -8.66 -5.83
N ILE A 60 5.12 -9.18 -4.93
CA ILE A 60 5.59 -9.88 -3.74
C ILE A 60 6.13 -11.26 -4.17
N THR A 61 7.36 -11.60 -3.78
CA THR A 61 8.05 -12.82 -4.24
C THR A 61 7.32 -14.10 -3.85
N ARG A 62 6.79 -14.19 -2.63
CA ARG A 62 5.96 -15.31 -2.16
C ARG A 62 4.78 -14.79 -1.34
N LYS A 63 3.57 -15.23 -1.70
CA LYS A 63 2.33 -14.92 -0.98
C LYS A 63 1.65 -16.21 -0.52
N GLY A 64 1.31 -16.28 0.76
CA GLY A 64 0.40 -17.28 1.32
C GLY A 64 -1.07 -16.86 1.21
N PRO A 65 -2.03 -17.75 1.50
CA PRO A 65 -3.46 -17.48 1.34
C PRO A 65 -3.95 -16.26 2.12
N ARG A 66 -3.45 -16.02 3.33
CA ARG A 66 -3.83 -14.85 4.14
C ARG A 66 -3.37 -13.53 3.55
N ALA A 67 -2.37 -13.57 2.67
CA ALA A 67 -1.76 -12.40 2.05
C ALA A 67 -2.29 -12.12 0.63
N GLU A 68 -3.40 -12.74 0.23
CA GLU A 68 -3.99 -12.59 -1.11
C GLU A 68 -4.28 -11.11 -1.44
N HIS A 69 -4.80 -10.37 -0.46
CA HIS A 69 -5.13 -8.95 -0.61
C HIS A 69 -4.00 -8.01 -0.18
N CYS A 70 -2.76 -8.52 -0.13
CA CYS A 70 -1.58 -7.70 0.08
C CYS A 70 -0.98 -7.22 -1.25
N ARG A 71 -0.57 -5.96 -1.27
CA ARG A 71 0.05 -5.27 -2.40
C ARG A 71 1.31 -4.57 -1.94
N ALA A 72 2.29 -4.48 -2.84
CA ALA A 72 3.54 -3.79 -2.59
C ALA A 72 3.80 -2.72 -3.65
N TRP A 73 4.43 -1.62 -3.23
CA TRP A 73 4.90 -0.55 -4.11
C TRP A 73 6.33 -0.23 -3.78
N ARG A 74 7.09 0.12 -4.82
CA ARG A 74 8.46 0.60 -4.70
C ARG A 74 8.54 2.08 -5.08
N ALA A 75 9.15 2.87 -4.20
CA ALA A 75 9.52 4.25 -4.47
C ALA A 75 11.00 4.42 -4.15
N ARG A 76 11.85 4.57 -5.17
CA ARG A 76 13.33 4.58 -5.02
C ARG A 76 13.79 3.33 -4.23
N GLY A 77 14.58 3.51 -3.17
CA GLY A 77 15.06 2.47 -2.25
C GLY A 77 14.11 2.16 -1.10
N TRP A 78 12.80 2.32 -1.29
CA TRP A 78 11.78 2.06 -0.27
C TRP A 78 10.69 1.12 -0.76
N LEU A 79 10.17 0.33 0.16
CA LEU A 79 8.97 -0.48 -0.02
C LEU A 79 7.84 0.01 0.86
N LYS A 80 6.63 -0.01 0.29
CA LYS A 80 5.36 0.09 1.01
C LYS A 80 4.60 -1.19 0.77
N VAL A 81 4.22 -1.89 1.84
CA VAL A 81 3.37 -3.07 1.79
C VAL A 81 2.05 -2.72 2.47
N HIS A 82 0.94 -2.90 1.74
CA HIS A 82 -0.42 -2.68 2.24
C HIS A 82 -1.17 -4.01 2.18
N CYS A 83 -1.89 -4.34 3.23
CA CYS A 83 -2.76 -5.51 3.27
C CYS A 83 -4.17 -5.10 3.66
N ASP A 84 -5.17 -5.48 2.85
CA ASP A 84 -6.58 -5.39 3.22
C ASP A 84 -6.93 -6.52 4.20
N ALA A 85 -6.44 -6.40 5.43
CA ALA A 85 -6.67 -7.36 6.49
C ALA A 85 -6.98 -6.64 7.79
N GLN A 86 -7.88 -7.20 8.60
CA GLN A 86 -8.14 -6.70 9.94
C GLN A 86 -6.85 -6.72 10.77
N THR A 87 -6.30 -5.53 11.01
CA THR A 87 -4.99 -5.36 11.64
C THR A 87 -5.17 -4.45 12.85
N THR A 88 -5.06 -5.00 14.06
CA THR A 88 -5.22 -4.23 15.31
C THR A 88 -3.90 -3.68 15.83
N ALA A 89 -2.79 -4.32 15.46
CA ALA A 89 -1.45 -3.88 15.79
C ALA A 89 -0.47 -4.38 14.73
N ALA A 90 0.69 -3.74 14.65
CA ALA A 90 1.83 -4.22 13.88
C ALA A 90 3.11 -4.06 14.70
N SER A 91 4.05 -4.98 14.54
CA SER A 91 5.35 -4.93 15.21
C SER A 91 6.48 -5.35 14.29
N LEU A 92 7.68 -4.79 14.50
CA LEU A 92 8.92 -5.33 13.97
C LEU A 92 9.48 -6.35 14.96
N VAL A 93 9.40 -7.62 14.61
CA VAL A 93 9.83 -8.75 15.45
C VAL A 93 11.34 -8.98 15.36
N GLY A 94 11.95 -8.67 14.22
CA GLY A 94 13.39 -8.82 14.03
C GLY A 94 13.92 -7.95 12.90
N GLY A 95 15.19 -7.56 13.01
CA GLY A 95 15.85 -6.66 12.06
C GLY A 95 16.02 -5.24 12.60
N THR A 96 16.38 -4.32 11.70
CA THR A 96 16.58 -2.90 12.03
C THR A 96 15.28 -2.10 11.90
N ASN A 97 14.98 -1.27 12.91
CA ASN A 97 13.83 -0.34 12.90
C ASN A 97 14.12 0.99 12.19
N ARG A 98 15.35 1.21 11.72
CA ARG A 98 15.73 2.48 11.08
C ARG A 98 14.89 2.74 9.84
N GLY A 99 14.17 3.86 9.84
CA GLY A 99 13.29 4.28 8.75
C GLY A 99 11.99 3.50 8.62
N VAL A 100 11.68 2.58 9.55
CA VAL A 100 10.42 1.83 9.52
C VAL A 100 9.28 2.75 9.95
N ALA A 101 8.19 2.73 9.19
CA ALA A 101 6.91 3.32 9.55
C ALA A 101 5.81 2.25 9.46
N LEU A 102 4.97 2.21 10.49
CA LEU A 102 3.80 1.34 10.57
C LEU A 102 2.58 2.25 10.58
N TRP A 103 1.60 1.97 9.73
CA TRP A 103 0.39 2.77 9.64
C TRP A 103 -0.85 1.89 9.56
N MET A 104 -1.88 2.29 10.30
CA MET A 104 -3.19 1.67 10.30
C MET A 104 -4.21 2.82 10.29
N PRO A 105 -5.27 2.76 9.46
CA PRO A 105 -6.33 3.76 9.52
C PRO A 105 -7.08 3.65 10.85
N GLU A 106 -7.84 4.68 11.19
CA GLU A 106 -8.77 4.59 12.30
C GLU A 106 -9.85 3.53 12.02
N PRO A 107 -10.25 2.73 13.03
CA PRO A 107 -11.40 1.87 12.91
C PRO A 107 -12.66 2.69 12.62
N LYS A 108 -13.58 2.14 11.82
CA LYS A 108 -14.94 2.69 11.71
C LYS A 108 -15.67 2.51 13.04
N GLU A 109 -16.63 3.38 13.32
CA GLU A 109 -17.48 3.28 14.51
C GLU A 109 -18.10 1.87 14.61
N GLY A 110 -18.02 1.26 15.80
CA GLY A 110 -18.52 -0.10 16.06
C GLY A 110 -17.66 -1.24 15.50
N VAL A 111 -16.52 -0.96 14.85
CA VAL A 111 -15.59 -2.00 14.35
C VAL A 111 -14.36 -2.07 15.26
N PRO A 112 -13.95 -3.25 15.77
CA PRO A 112 -12.87 -3.37 16.75
C PRO A 112 -11.47 -3.13 16.18
N ALA A 113 -11.31 -3.22 14.85
CA ALA A 113 -10.02 -3.03 14.19
C ALA A 113 -10.20 -2.44 12.77
N PRO A 114 -9.23 -1.66 12.28
CA PRO A 114 -9.24 -1.22 10.89
C PRO A 114 -9.09 -2.39 9.93
N GLN A 115 -9.62 -2.24 8.73
CA GLN A 115 -9.60 -3.25 7.67
C GLN A 115 -8.31 -3.21 6.83
N ALA A 116 -7.28 -2.51 7.30
CA ALA A 116 -6.01 -2.41 6.58
C ALA A 116 -4.84 -2.16 7.53
N GLY A 117 -3.68 -2.67 7.14
CA GLY A 117 -2.38 -2.38 7.75
C GLY A 117 -1.35 -2.05 6.67
N GLN A 118 -0.43 -1.15 7.01
CA GLN A 118 0.66 -0.74 6.14
C GLN A 118 2.01 -0.76 6.85
N VAL A 119 3.01 -1.24 6.14
CA VAL A 119 4.42 -1.24 6.57
C VAL A 119 5.23 -0.55 5.49
N MET A 120 6.03 0.44 5.87
CA MET A 120 6.89 1.21 4.97
C MET A 120 8.31 1.20 5.52
N PHE A 121 9.29 0.88 4.68
CA PHE A 121 10.67 0.77 5.15
C PHE A 121 11.68 0.94 4.00
N PRO A 122 12.88 1.44 4.30
CA PRO A 122 13.96 1.46 3.33
C PRO A 122 14.52 0.05 3.14
N ILE A 123 15.00 -0.25 1.94
CA ILE A 123 15.65 -1.51 1.61
C ILE A 123 17.11 -1.28 1.21
N LYS A 124 17.99 -2.16 1.67
CA LYS A 124 19.40 -2.21 1.25
C LYS A 124 19.92 -3.65 1.30
N PRO A 125 20.98 -3.97 0.53
CA PRO A 125 21.67 -5.26 0.66
C PRO A 125 22.06 -5.54 2.12
N GLY A 126 21.88 -6.80 2.53
CA GLY A 126 22.12 -7.26 3.90
C GLY A 126 20.95 -7.06 4.87
N ASP A 127 19.92 -6.28 4.50
CA ASP A 127 18.74 -6.13 5.34
C ASP A 127 17.99 -7.46 5.50
N ARG A 128 17.48 -7.66 6.73
CA ARG A 128 16.61 -8.78 7.09
C ARG A 128 15.62 -8.27 8.13
N ARG A 129 14.33 -8.27 7.79
CA ARG A 129 13.27 -7.81 8.68
C ARG A 129 12.12 -8.80 8.73
N ILE A 130 11.53 -8.92 9.91
CA ILE A 130 10.32 -9.69 10.13
C ILE A 130 9.33 -8.77 10.82
N PHE A 131 8.20 -8.53 10.17
CA PHE A 131 7.07 -7.79 10.69
C PHE A 131 5.92 -8.75 10.96
N GLU A 132 5.19 -8.48 12.03
CA GLU A 132 3.99 -9.22 12.39
C GLU A 132 2.83 -8.24 12.49
N LEU A 133 1.79 -8.50 11.70
CA LEU A 133 0.53 -7.79 11.71
C LEU A 133 -0.46 -8.67 12.48
N PHE A 134 -0.94 -8.14 13.60
CA PHE A 134 -1.85 -8.84 14.49
C PHE A 134 -3.29 -8.60 14.07
N SER A 135 -4.08 -9.65 14.10
CA SER A 135 -5.52 -9.61 13.82
C SER A 135 -6.31 -9.72 15.12
N PHE A 136 -7.49 -9.11 15.10
CA PHE A 136 -8.49 -9.25 16.15
C PHE A 136 -9.45 -10.36 15.76
N GLY A 137 -9.78 -11.26 16.68
CA GLY A 137 -10.73 -12.33 16.44
C GLY A 137 -11.51 -12.70 17.71
N GLU A 138 -12.68 -13.28 17.52
CA GLU A 138 -13.49 -13.82 18.61
C GLU A 138 -13.08 -15.26 18.90
N THR A 139 -12.93 -15.60 20.18
CA THR A 139 -12.68 -16.96 20.65
C THR A 139 -13.78 -17.37 21.64
N TYR A 140 -13.81 -18.64 22.03
CA TYR A 140 -14.77 -19.13 23.02
C TYR A 140 -14.74 -18.35 24.36
N GLY A 141 -13.60 -17.73 24.71
CA GLY A 141 -13.41 -16.93 25.92
C GLY A 141 -13.56 -15.41 25.73
N GLY A 142 -14.04 -14.97 24.57
CA GLY A 142 -14.12 -13.55 24.18
C GLY A 142 -13.06 -13.15 23.17
N SER A 143 -12.89 -11.85 22.98
CA SER A 143 -12.01 -11.30 21.96
C SER A 143 -10.54 -11.49 22.29
N MET A 144 -9.75 -11.85 21.27
CA MET A 144 -8.31 -12.05 21.38
C MET A 144 -7.57 -11.39 20.21
N VAL A 145 -6.37 -10.90 20.50
CA VAL A 145 -5.41 -10.46 19.48
C VAL A 145 -4.43 -11.60 19.22
N SER A 146 -4.28 -11.98 17.94
CA SER A 146 -3.39 -13.07 17.54
C SER A 146 -2.59 -12.70 16.29
N PRO A 147 -1.42 -13.33 16.06
CA PRO A 147 -0.70 -13.23 14.79
C PRO A 147 -1.61 -13.48 13.59
N GLY A 148 -1.74 -12.50 12.71
CA GLY A 148 -2.56 -12.59 11.50
C GLY A 148 -1.71 -12.84 10.26
N LEU A 149 -0.76 -11.94 10.02
CA LEU A 149 0.10 -11.89 8.85
C LEU A 149 1.56 -11.65 9.25
N ILE A 150 2.47 -12.37 8.62
CA ILE A 150 3.92 -12.16 8.78
C ILE A 150 4.48 -11.69 7.45
N LEU A 151 5.09 -10.50 7.45
CA LEU A 151 5.89 -9.98 6.35
C LEU A 151 7.37 -10.20 6.66
N GLN A 152 8.06 -10.91 5.79
CA GLN A 152 9.50 -11.10 5.85
C GLN A 152 10.15 -10.45 4.64
N GLU A 153 11.12 -9.61 4.91
CA GLU A 153 12.02 -9.06 3.91
C GLU A 153 13.42 -9.57 4.19
N HIS A 154 14.11 -10.01 3.14
CA HIS A 154 15.54 -10.28 3.21
C HIS A 154 16.20 -9.95 1.89
N TRP A 155 17.31 -9.22 1.96
CA TRP A 155 18.15 -8.93 0.82
C TRP A 155 19.53 -9.53 1.03
N ILE A 156 19.84 -10.58 0.26
CA ILE A 156 21.18 -11.17 0.26
C ILE A 156 22.13 -10.23 -0.49
N GLU A 157 23.32 -9.98 0.07
CA GLU A 157 24.34 -9.17 -0.61
C GLU A 157 24.73 -9.81 -1.95
N GLY A 158 24.79 -8.99 -3.00
CA GLY A 158 25.05 -9.44 -4.37
C GLY A 158 23.80 -9.78 -5.18
N GLU A 159 22.64 -9.96 -4.54
CA GLU A 159 21.35 -10.11 -5.25
C GLU A 159 20.82 -8.74 -5.72
N PRO A 160 20.08 -8.69 -6.86
CA PRO A 160 19.61 -7.43 -7.43
C PRO A 160 18.48 -6.77 -6.64
N ALA A 161 17.73 -7.55 -5.84
CA ALA A 161 16.58 -7.09 -5.05
C ALA A 161 16.33 -7.95 -3.81
N PRO A 162 15.59 -7.44 -2.81
CA PRO A 162 15.11 -8.23 -1.70
C PRO A 162 14.06 -9.26 -2.13
N ILE A 163 13.96 -10.33 -1.35
CA ILE A 163 12.85 -11.27 -1.41
C ILE A 163 11.81 -10.85 -0.37
N LEU A 164 10.55 -10.73 -0.82
CA LEU A 164 9.40 -10.47 0.04
C LEU A 164 8.54 -11.71 0.19
N VAL A 165 8.35 -12.16 1.42
CA VAL A 165 7.48 -13.27 1.77
C VAL A 165 6.38 -12.76 2.69
N LEU A 166 5.12 -12.95 2.30
CA LEU A 166 3.97 -12.72 3.16
C LEU A 166 3.18 -14.01 3.37
N ARG A 167 2.80 -14.30 4.62
CA ARG A 167 2.05 -15.52 4.99
C ARG A 167 1.15 -15.32 6.20
#